data_AF-Q2G580-F1
#
_entry.id   AF-Q2G580-F1
#
_cell.length_a   1.000
_cell.length_b   1.000
_cell.length_c   1.000
_cell.angle_alpha   90.00
_cell.angle_beta   90.00
_cell.angle_gamma   90.00
#
_symmetry.space_group_name_H-M   'P 1'
#
loop_
_entity.id
_entity.type
_entity.pdbx_description
1 polymer ?
#
loop_
_entity_poly.entity_id
_entity_poly.type
_entity_poly.pdbx_seq_one_letter_code
_entity_poly.pdbx_strand_id
1 'polypeptide(L)'
;MKIITGNDLRTGDVIWWTGEGWSRHVNDAVEAGEHAEAIIARENAKQIVTDTHVIDAEQTADGVRPAHIKDRIRALGPTVRLDLSLKPADPAAGNWVI
;
A
#
# COMPACT_ATOMS: atom_id res chain seq x y z
N MET A 1 -3.56 11.77 -6.27
CA MET A 1 -3.81 11.64 -4.82
C MET A 1 -2.53 11.25 -4.10
N LYS A 2 -2.37 11.71 -2.86
CA LYS A 2 -1.31 11.29 -1.94
C LYS A 2 -1.87 10.30 -0.94
N ILE A 3 -1.32 9.10 -0.91
CA ILE A 3 -1.74 8.01 -0.01
C ILE A 3 -0.58 7.61 0.90
N ILE A 4 -0.90 7.04 2.06
CA ILE A 4 0.10 6.55 3.01
C ILE A 4 0.21 5.03 2.87
N THR A 5 1.45 4.55 2.81
CA THR A 5 1.81 3.14 2.88
C THR A 5 2.82 2.90 4.00
N GLY A 6 2.94 1.65 4.43
CA GLY A 6 3.95 1.18 5.37
C GLY A 6 3.99 -0.34 5.38
N ASN A 7 4.60 -0.90 6.42
CA ASN A 7 4.63 -2.33 6.67
C ASN A 7 3.99 -2.64 8.03
N ASP A 8 3.15 -3.67 8.09
CA ASP A 8 2.66 -4.21 9.34
C ASP A 8 3.85 -4.77 10.13
N LEU A 9 4.02 -4.34 11.38
CA LEU A 9 5.21 -4.69 12.17
C LEU A 9 5.30 -6.20 12.44
N ARG A 10 4.15 -6.86 12.59
CA ARG A 10 4.10 -8.28 12.99
C ARG A 10 4.39 -9.21 11.83
N THR A 11 3.85 -8.91 10.66
CA THR A 11 3.86 -9.79 9.49
C THR A 11 4.86 -9.34 8.43
N GLY A 12 5.19 -8.05 8.38
CA GLY A 12 5.94 -7.43 7.30
C GLY A 12 5.08 -7.12 6.07
N ASP A 13 3.78 -7.40 6.09
CA ASP A 13 2.88 -7.15 4.95
C ASP A 13 2.85 -5.67 4.60
N VAL A 14 2.85 -5.36 3.30
CA VAL A 14 2.63 -3.98 2.83
C VAL A 14 1.18 -3.60 3.12
N ILE A 15 1.00 -2.45 3.74
CA ILE A 15 -0.31 -1.94 4.16
C ILE A 15 -0.54 -0.49 3.71
N TRP A 16 -1.81 -0.12 3.66
CA TRP A 16 -2.33 1.12 3.08
C TRP A 16 -3.34 1.76 4.03
N TRP A 17 -3.23 3.07 4.22
CA TRP A 17 -4.09 3.81 5.14
C TRP A 17 -5.51 3.98 4.59
N THR A 18 -6.51 3.57 5.36
CA THR A 18 -7.93 3.58 4.95
C THR A 18 -8.71 4.81 5.43
N GLY A 19 -8.09 5.69 6.23
CA GLY A 19 -8.77 6.79 6.91
C GLY A 19 -9.04 6.51 8.39
N GLU A 20 -9.10 5.24 8.77
CA GLU A 20 -9.32 4.79 10.16
C GLU A 20 -8.34 3.71 10.62
N GLY A 21 -7.79 2.92 9.69
CA GLY A 21 -6.86 1.84 9.97
C GLY A 21 -6.02 1.48 8.75
N TRP A 22 -5.60 0.21 8.69
CA TRP A 22 -4.65 -0.28 7.71
C TRP A 22 -5.22 -1.49 6.97
N SER A 23 -5.18 -1.46 5.63
CA SER A 23 -5.55 -2.58 4.77
C SER A 23 -4.33 -3.11 4.02
N ARG A 24 -4.36 -4.39 3.62
CA ARG A 24 -3.37 -4.97 2.71
C ARG A 24 -3.66 -4.65 1.24
N HIS A 25 -4.83 -4.11 0.93
CA HIS A 25 -5.24 -3.82 -0.44
C HIS A 25 -5.10 -2.32 -0.74
N VAL A 26 -4.35 -2.00 -1.79
CA VAL A 26 -4.13 -0.61 -2.23
C VAL A 26 -5.41 0.13 -2.61
N ASN A 27 -6.44 -0.60 -3.05
CA ASN A 27 -7.73 -0.02 -3.43
C ASN A 27 -8.53 0.52 -2.24
N ASP A 28 -8.18 0.12 -1.02
CA ASP A 28 -8.82 0.65 0.20
C ASP A 28 -8.13 1.95 0.67
N ALA A 29 -7.05 2.37 -0.01
CA ALA A 29 -6.29 3.55 0.36
C ALA A 29 -7.09 4.83 0.10
N VAL A 30 -7.00 5.77 1.03
CA VAL A 30 -7.64 7.09 0.91
C VAL A 30 -6.62 8.22 0.82
N GLU A 31 -7.04 9.34 0.23
CA GLU A 31 -6.28 10.58 0.19
C GLU A 31 -5.94 11.05 1.61
N ALA A 32 -4.65 11.17 1.91
CA ALA A 32 -4.18 11.65 3.21
C ALA A 32 -4.11 13.18 3.30
N GLY A 33 -4.05 13.87 2.15
CA GLY A 33 -4.03 15.33 2.06
C GLY A 33 -2.89 15.97 2.85
N GLU A 34 -3.15 17.16 3.42
CA GLU A 34 -2.18 17.92 4.23
C GLU A 34 -1.89 17.29 5.61
N HIS A 35 -2.72 16.33 6.04
CA HIS A 35 -2.61 15.70 7.37
C HIS A 35 -1.71 14.46 7.38
N ALA A 36 -1.08 14.12 6.25
CA ALA A 36 -0.38 12.85 6.10
C ALA A 36 0.73 12.62 7.14
N GLU A 37 1.54 13.64 7.44
CA GLU A 37 2.61 13.56 8.45
C GLU A 37 2.07 13.34 9.86
N ALA A 38 0.96 14.02 10.21
CA ALA A 38 0.32 13.85 11.52
C ALA A 38 -0.30 12.46 11.68
N ILE A 39 -0.90 11.92 10.61
CA ILE A 39 -1.42 10.55 10.58
C ILE A 39 -0.26 9.56 10.77
N ILE A 40 0.82 9.72 10.01
CA ILE A 40 2.02 8.88 10.10
C ILE A 40 2.59 8.88 11.54
N ALA A 41 2.78 10.06 12.14
CA ALA A 41 3.31 10.17 13.49
C ALA A 41 2.41 9.46 14.51
N ARG A 42 1.09 9.66 14.43
CA ARG A 42 0.11 9.00 15.31
C ARG A 42 0.12 7.49 15.16
N GLU A 43 0.15 6.98 13.94
CA GLU A 43 0.11 5.53 13.71
C GLU A 43 1.43 4.85 14.08
N ASN A 44 2.58 5.50 13.83
CA ASN A 44 3.88 4.99 14.29
C ASN A 44 3.97 4.93 15.82
N ALA A 45 3.36 5.89 16.54
CA ALA A 45 3.33 5.88 17.99
C ALA A 45 2.58 4.66 18.59
N LYS A 46 1.72 4.01 17.81
CA LYS A 46 1.05 2.75 18.22
C LYS A 46 2.00 1.54 18.15
N GLN A 47 3.15 1.67 17.50
CA GLN A 47 4.16 0.61 17.35
C GLN A 47 3.60 -0.68 16.74
N ILE A 48 2.72 -0.54 15.74
CA ILE A 48 2.16 -1.65 14.95
C ILE A 48 2.50 -1.56 13.47
N VAL A 49 3.09 -0.44 13.03
CA VAL A 49 3.49 -0.18 11.65
C VAL A 49 4.93 0.35 11.59
N THR A 50 5.61 0.11 10.48
CA THR A 50 6.98 0.58 10.21
C THR A 50 7.11 1.11 8.78
N ASP A 51 8.20 1.84 8.51
CA ASP A 51 8.53 2.40 7.19
C ASP A 51 7.38 3.18 6.53
N THR A 52 6.59 3.89 7.35
CA THR A 52 5.44 4.63 6.87
C THR A 52 5.86 5.87 6.08
N HIS A 53 5.33 6.04 4.88
CA HIS A 53 5.62 7.19 4.03
C HIS A 53 4.46 7.48 3.09
N VAL A 54 4.50 8.69 2.51
CA VAL A 54 3.52 9.14 1.51
C VAL A 54 4.02 8.81 0.12
N ILE A 55 3.13 8.34 -0.74
CA ILE A 55 3.39 8.17 -2.17
C ILE A 55 2.32 8.87 -3.00
N ASP A 56 2.67 9.20 -4.24
CA ASP A 56 1.71 9.64 -5.24
C ASP A 56 1.01 8.42 -5.88
N ALA A 57 -0.30 8.55 -6.08
CA ALA A 57 -1.14 7.58 -6.74
C ALA A 57 -2.21 8.28 -7.59
N GLU A 58 -2.79 7.53 -8.52
CA GLU A 58 -3.89 7.96 -9.37
C GLU A 58 -5.11 7.09 -9.10
N GLN A 59 -6.29 7.72 -8.98
CA GLN A 59 -7.55 7.01 -8.97
C GLN A 59 -7.95 6.74 -10.43
N THR A 60 -7.97 5.47 -10.83
CA THR A 60 -8.41 5.04 -12.17
C THR A 60 -9.77 4.35 -12.08
N ALA A 61 -10.34 3.98 -13.23
CA ALA A 61 -11.56 3.18 -13.30
C ALA A 61 -11.40 1.78 -12.67
N ASP A 62 -10.18 1.25 -12.64
CA ASP A 62 -9.86 -0.09 -12.12
C ASP A 62 -9.41 -0.08 -10.64
N GLY A 63 -9.31 1.11 -10.04
CA GLY A 63 -8.92 1.29 -8.63
C GLY A 63 -7.78 2.29 -8.44
N VAL A 64 -7.11 2.20 -7.28
CA VAL A 64 -5.99 3.07 -6.93
C VAL A 64 -4.71 2.50 -7.54
N ARG A 65 -4.03 3.29 -8.36
CA ARG A 65 -2.75 2.92 -8.99
C ARG A 65 -1.61 3.79 -8.44
N PRO A 66 -0.64 3.21 -7.69
CA PRO A 66 0.58 3.90 -7.33
C PRO A 66 1.34 4.41 -8.56
N ALA A 67 1.84 5.65 -8.50
CA ALA A 67 2.50 6.30 -9.62
C ALA A 67 3.85 5.63 -9.95
N HIS A 68 4.60 5.22 -8.93
CA HIS A 68 5.92 4.63 -9.08
C HIS A 68 5.88 3.09 -9.10
N ILE A 69 6.67 2.47 -9.97
CA ILE A 69 6.68 1.01 -10.19
C ILE A 69 7.04 0.21 -8.92
N LYS A 70 7.96 0.72 -8.10
CA LYS A 70 8.33 0.12 -6.81
C LYS A 70 7.09 -0.10 -5.93
N ASP A 71 6.18 0.86 -5.90
CA ASP A 71 5.02 0.83 -5.01
C ASP A 71 3.90 -0.03 -5.60
N ARG A 72 3.84 -0.17 -6.94
CA ARG A 72 3.02 -1.20 -7.60
C ARG A 72 3.53 -2.62 -7.28
N ILE A 73 4.84 -2.85 -7.28
CA ILE A 73 5.39 -4.13 -6.83
C ILE A 73 4.99 -4.40 -5.38
N ARG A 74 5.16 -3.41 -4.50
CA ARG A 74 4.79 -3.52 -3.07
C ARG A 74 3.29 -3.78 -2.88
N ALA A 75 2.41 -3.17 -3.68
CA ALA A 75 0.97 -3.41 -3.65
C ALA A 75 0.56 -4.81 -4.13
N LEU A 76 1.38 -5.48 -4.94
CA LEU A 76 1.12 -6.85 -5.38
C LEU A 76 1.72 -7.89 -4.42
N GLY A 77 2.97 -7.67 -4.01
CA GLY A 77 3.78 -8.60 -3.23
C GLY A 77 5.05 -9.06 -3.96
N PRO A 78 5.72 -10.11 -3.47
CA PRO A 78 7.04 -10.50 -3.96
C PRO A 78 7.00 -11.01 -5.41
N THR A 79 7.82 -10.44 -6.28
CA THR A 79 7.90 -10.82 -7.71
C THR A 79 8.57 -12.18 -7.94
N VAL A 80 9.37 -12.66 -6.98
CA VAL A 80 10.07 -13.96 -7.05
C VAL A 80 9.30 -15.11 -6.40
N ARG A 81 8.21 -14.81 -5.67
CA ARG A 81 7.33 -15.77 -4.98
C ARG A 81 5.88 -15.34 -5.15
N LEU A 82 5.41 -15.31 -6.41
CA LEU A 82 4.05 -14.87 -6.74
C LEU A 82 2.96 -15.71 -6.05
N ASP A 83 3.28 -16.94 -5.64
CA ASP A 83 2.44 -17.79 -4.80
C ASP A 83 2.17 -17.21 -3.40
N LEU A 84 3.00 -16.26 -2.95
CA LEU A 84 2.84 -15.50 -1.71
C LEU A 84 2.36 -14.06 -1.95
N SER A 85 1.98 -13.70 -3.18
CA SER A 85 1.41 -12.39 -3.49
C SER A 85 -0.02 -12.27 -2.96
N LEU A 86 -0.60 -11.07 -3.04
CA LEU A 86 -2.01 -10.83 -2.71
C LEU A 86 -2.99 -11.47 -3.72
N LYS A 87 -2.52 -11.89 -4.89
CA LYS A 87 -3.33 -12.50 -5.96
C LYS A 87 -2.64 -13.77 -6.51
N PRO A 88 -2.39 -14.79 -5.67
CA PRO A 88 -1.56 -15.94 -6.06
C PRO A 88 -2.25 -16.86 -7.08
N ALA A 89 -3.58 -16.82 -7.16
CA ALA A 89 -4.36 -17.61 -8.12
C ALA A 89 -4.49 -16.93 -9.50
N ASP A 90 -4.09 -15.67 -9.64
CA ASP A 90 -4.17 -14.92 -10.89
C ASP A 90 -2.80 -14.92 -11.60
N PRO A 91 -2.62 -15.72 -12.66
CA PRO A 91 -1.34 -15.80 -13.37
C PRO A 91 -0.99 -14.49 -14.11
N ALA A 92 -1.96 -13.58 -14.31
CA ALA A 92 -1.75 -12.29 -14.95
C ALA A 92 -1.47 -11.15 -13.95
N ALA A 93 -1.48 -11.41 -12.63
CA ALA A 93 -1.36 -10.36 -11.61
C ALA A 93 -0.08 -9.51 -11.74
N GLY A 94 1.01 -10.10 -12.24
CA GLY A 94 2.27 -9.39 -12.49
C GLY A 94 2.17 -8.29 -13.56
N ASN A 95 1.23 -8.40 -14.50
CA ASN A 95 1.06 -7.40 -15.57
C ASN A 95 0.60 -6.05 -15.03
N TRP A 96 -0.03 -6.02 -13.84
CA TRP A 96 -0.46 -4.78 -13.21
C TRP A 96 0.71 -3.88 -12.79
N VAL A 97 1.91 -4.44 -12.63
CA VAL A 97 3.12 -3.71 -12.20
C VAL A 97 3.69 -2.81 -13.29
N ILE A 98 3.66 -3.28 -14.54
CA ILE A 98 4.25 -2.61 -15.71
C ILE A 98 3.19 -1.66 -16.31
#